data_AF-A0A355CH75-F1
#
_entry.id   AF-A0A355CH75-F1
#
_cell.length_a   1.000
_cell.length_b   1.000
_cell.length_c   1.000
_cell.angle_alpha   90.00
_cell.angle_beta   90.00
_cell.angle_gamma   90.00
#
_symmetry.space_group_name_H-M   'P 1'
#
loop_
_entity.id
_entity.type
_entity.pdbx_description
1 polymer ?
#
loop_
_entity_poly.entity_id
_entity_poly.type
_entity_poly.pdbx_seq_one_letter_code
_entity_poly.pdbx_strand_id
1 'polypeptide(L)'
;MSYPEFYSAWHCQPFTINAKASDNILVSNSNTTQLLNFAEFPEVLRSAIVSYPMLDQAVQLICIDGSEFNPPDNPATDIYIQMVEQGCPERQEGTPTTMPLLKAYWRLNLRNLEKRVALVFYNSKIDREFSEPFLTALSAFGGTIAIITDRPCDNVKRIYPNHPNLIDAVLKWLNRSILEA
;
A
#
# COMPACT_ATOMS: atom_id res chain seq x y z
N MET A 1 -2.92 40.00 2.55
CA MET A 1 -2.85 38.59 2.12
C MET A 1 -4.20 37.96 2.39
N SER A 2 -4.89 37.53 1.35
CA SER A 2 -6.17 36.83 1.47
C SER A 2 -5.93 35.35 1.75
N TYR A 3 -6.90 34.67 2.39
CA TYR A 3 -6.82 33.24 2.66
C TYR A 3 -6.53 32.39 1.40
N PRO A 4 -7.10 32.70 0.22
CA PRO A 4 -6.75 32.00 -1.03
C PRO A 4 -5.27 32.17 -1.42
N GLU A 5 -4.71 33.37 -1.30
CA GLU A 5 -3.29 33.61 -1.62
C GLU A 5 -2.35 32.86 -0.68
N PHE A 6 -2.68 32.80 0.61
CA PHE A 6 -1.92 32.01 1.58
C PHE A 6 -2.05 30.51 1.30
N TYR A 7 -3.25 30.02 0.99
CA TYR A 7 -3.50 28.61 0.65
C TYR A 7 -2.73 28.20 -0.61
N SER A 8 -2.76 29.02 -1.66
CA SER A 8 -1.99 28.78 -2.88
C SER A 8 -0.48 28.78 -2.62
N ALA A 9 0.02 29.71 -1.80
CA ALA A 9 1.45 29.78 -1.46
C ALA A 9 1.93 28.60 -0.59
N TRP A 10 1.06 28.07 0.27
CA TRP A 10 1.36 26.89 1.10
C TRP A 10 1.42 25.60 0.28
N HIS A 11 0.59 25.49 -0.77
CA HIS A 11 0.53 24.31 -1.63
C HIS A 11 1.43 24.38 -2.87
N CYS A 12 1.89 25.56 -3.28
CA CYS A 12 2.81 25.74 -4.39
C CYS A 12 4.22 26.08 -3.88
N GLN A 13 4.99 25.07 -3.46
CA GLN A 13 6.45 25.23 -3.43
C GLN A 13 7.00 25.06 -4.86
N PRO A 14 7.76 26.03 -5.38
CA PRO A 14 8.32 25.92 -6.73
C PRO A 14 9.45 24.88 -6.75
N PHE A 15 9.24 23.82 -7.53
CA PHE A 15 10.31 22.91 -7.97
C PHE A 15 11.26 23.68 -8.89
N THR A 16 12.38 24.16 -8.36
CA THR A 16 13.51 24.58 -9.22
C THR A 16 14.27 23.33 -9.63
N ILE A 17 13.94 22.82 -10.83
CA ILE A 17 14.82 21.88 -11.54
C ILE A 17 16.05 22.67 -11.96
N ASN A 18 17.11 22.64 -11.15
CA ASN A 18 18.44 23.00 -11.62
C ASN A 18 19.06 21.77 -12.28
N ALA A 19 18.83 21.65 -13.59
CA ALA A 19 19.68 20.87 -14.45
C ALA A 19 21.06 21.53 -14.53
N LYS A 20 22.08 20.94 -13.90
CA LYS A 20 23.43 20.73 -14.47
C LYS A 20 24.45 20.20 -13.43
N ALA A 21 25.20 19.21 -13.90
CA ALA A 21 26.56 18.82 -13.54
C ALA A 21 26.78 17.83 -12.39
N SER A 22 27.69 16.91 -12.70
CA SER A 22 28.08 15.66 -12.06
C SER A 22 28.86 15.79 -10.75
N ASP A 23 28.97 14.63 -10.09
CA ASP A 23 30.00 14.19 -9.13
C ASP A 23 30.09 14.94 -7.79
N ASN A 24 29.52 14.33 -6.74
CA ASN A 24 30.26 13.83 -5.57
C ASN A 24 29.30 13.44 -4.43
N ILE A 25 29.64 12.34 -3.75
CA ILE A 25 28.95 11.82 -2.58
C ILE A 25 28.95 12.87 -1.46
N LEU A 26 27.75 13.28 -1.02
CA LEU A 26 27.53 13.74 0.34
C LEU A 26 26.10 13.39 0.78
N VAL A 27 26.04 12.63 1.88
CA VAL A 27 24.85 12.33 2.67
C VAL A 27 24.05 13.63 2.89
N SER A 28 22.84 13.71 2.32
CA SER A 28 21.90 14.79 2.62
C SER A 28 20.54 14.21 2.95
N ASN A 29 20.35 14.11 4.25
CA ASN A 29 19.16 13.82 5.03
C ASN A 29 18.06 14.80 4.61
N SER A 30 17.36 14.47 3.54
CA SER A 30 16.25 15.24 3.01
C SER A 30 14.97 14.72 3.65
N ASN A 31 14.59 15.30 4.80
CA ASN A 31 13.24 15.23 5.36
C ASN A 31 12.28 16.05 4.48
N THR A 32 12.22 15.72 3.19
CA THR A 32 11.21 16.25 2.29
C THR A 32 9.99 15.38 2.53
N THR A 33 8.92 15.97 3.05
CA THR A 33 7.59 15.37 3.09
C THR A 33 7.25 14.97 1.66
N GLN A 34 7.61 13.75 1.27
CA GLN A 34 7.16 13.15 0.03
C GLN A 34 5.66 12.99 0.22
N LEU A 35 4.91 13.99 -0.25
CA LEU A 35 3.53 13.77 -0.63
C LEU A 35 3.61 12.80 -1.80
N LEU A 36 3.74 11.50 -1.47
CA LEU A 36 3.77 10.44 -2.46
C LEU A 36 2.52 10.60 -3.29
N ASN A 37 2.70 10.87 -4.58
CA ASN A 37 1.63 10.67 -5.52
C ASN A 37 1.30 9.18 -5.44
N PHE A 38 0.15 8.84 -4.85
CA PHE A 38 -0.25 7.46 -4.68
C PHE A 38 -0.39 6.71 -6.02
N ALA A 39 -0.44 7.43 -7.15
CA ALA A 39 -0.35 6.82 -8.48
C ALA A 39 0.97 6.08 -8.73
N GLU A 40 2.10 6.55 -8.19
CA GLU A 40 3.42 5.92 -8.35
C GLU A 40 3.80 5.03 -7.16
N PHE A 41 2.97 5.02 -6.12
CA PHE A 41 3.25 4.33 -4.86
C PHE A 41 3.59 2.84 -5.02
N PRO A 42 2.83 2.04 -5.82
CA PRO A 42 3.16 0.63 -6.02
C PRO A 42 4.54 0.40 -6.64
N GLU A 43 4.90 1.19 -7.64
CA GLU A 43 6.16 1.03 -8.38
C GLU A 43 7.37 1.45 -7.54
N VAL A 44 7.25 2.55 -6.80
CA VAL A 44 8.29 2.99 -5.86
C VAL A 44 8.50 1.94 -4.77
N LEU A 45 7.42 1.39 -4.21
CA LEU A 45 7.50 0.40 -3.15
C LEU A 45 8.11 -0.93 -3.64
N ARG A 46 7.73 -1.40 -4.85
CA ARG A 46 8.33 -2.59 -5.48
C ARG A 46 9.82 -2.39 -5.75
N SER A 47 10.19 -1.24 -6.33
CA SER A 47 11.60 -0.92 -6.60
C SER A 47 12.43 -0.90 -5.32
N ALA A 48 11.86 -0.41 -4.23
CA ALA A 48 12.50 -0.45 -2.93
C ALA A 48 12.70 -1.89 -2.46
N ILE A 49 11.68 -2.77 -2.55
CA ILE A 49 11.81 -4.19 -2.16
C ILE A 49 12.88 -4.91 -2.97
N VAL A 50 12.94 -4.71 -4.29
CA VAL A 50 13.96 -5.32 -5.17
C VAL A 50 15.38 -4.90 -4.74
N SER A 51 15.52 -3.71 -4.15
CA SER A 51 16.79 -3.23 -3.59
C SER A 51 17.17 -3.90 -2.26
N TYR A 52 16.28 -4.72 -1.66
CA TYR A 52 16.50 -5.51 -0.45
C TYR A 52 16.39 -7.02 -0.75
N PRO A 53 17.50 -7.70 -1.11
CA PRO A 53 17.47 -9.09 -1.61
C PRO A 53 16.80 -10.10 -0.67
N MET A 54 16.98 -9.96 0.65
CA MET A 54 16.36 -10.85 1.63
C MET A 54 14.84 -10.72 1.65
N LEU A 55 14.35 -9.50 1.46
CA LEU A 55 12.92 -9.24 1.44
C LEU A 55 12.33 -9.67 0.10
N ASP A 56 12.97 -9.32 -1.02
CA ASP A 56 12.54 -9.72 -2.36
C ASP A 56 12.42 -11.24 -2.53
N GLN A 57 13.33 -12.02 -1.93
CA GLN A 57 13.25 -13.48 -1.96
C GLN A 57 12.13 -14.04 -1.08
N ALA A 58 11.74 -13.35 -0.01
CA ALA A 58 10.80 -13.84 0.99
C ALA A 58 9.35 -13.37 0.78
N VAL A 59 9.13 -12.21 0.14
CA VAL A 59 7.81 -11.57 0.01
C VAL A 59 7.36 -11.42 -1.44
N GLN A 60 6.08 -11.70 -1.68
CA GLN A 60 5.35 -11.19 -2.83
C GLN A 60 4.44 -10.07 -2.35
N LEU A 61 4.83 -8.82 -2.62
CA LEU A 61 4.03 -7.65 -2.26
C LEU A 61 2.92 -7.44 -3.28
N ILE A 62 1.70 -7.31 -2.77
CA ILE A 62 0.51 -6.96 -3.56
C ILE A 62 -0.05 -5.63 -3.05
N CYS A 63 -0.07 -4.64 -3.93
CA CYS A 63 -0.60 -3.31 -3.65
C CYS A 63 -2.04 -3.25 -4.16
N ILE A 64 -3.00 -2.98 -3.28
CA ILE A 64 -4.42 -2.90 -3.63
C ILE A 64 -4.88 -1.45 -3.55
N ASP A 65 -5.31 -0.90 -4.70
CA ASP A 65 -5.94 0.41 -4.76
C ASP A 65 -7.44 0.28 -4.49
N GLY A 66 -7.88 0.90 -3.40
CA GLY A 66 -9.28 0.92 -2.97
C GLY A 66 -10.13 2.03 -3.58
N SER A 67 -9.55 2.92 -4.38
CA SER A 67 -10.23 4.13 -4.85
C SER A 67 -11.44 3.85 -5.76
N GLU A 68 -11.40 2.73 -6.47
CA GLU A 68 -12.41 2.29 -7.45
C GLU A 68 -13.26 1.11 -6.95
N PHE A 69 -13.20 0.77 -5.67
CA PHE A 69 -13.98 -0.32 -5.10
C PHE A 69 -15.49 -0.17 -5.35
N ASN A 70 -16.08 -1.20 -5.94
CA ASN A 70 -17.49 -1.22 -6.31
C ASN A 70 -18.12 -2.61 -6.13
N PRO A 71 -18.98 -2.82 -5.11
CA PRO A 71 -19.40 -1.84 -4.12
C PRO A 71 -18.31 -1.56 -3.06
N PRO A 72 -18.25 -0.34 -2.50
CA PRO A 72 -17.23 0.03 -1.51
C PRO A 72 -17.27 -0.83 -0.23
N ASP A 73 -18.45 -1.36 0.11
CA ASP A 73 -18.66 -2.18 1.32
C ASP A 73 -18.27 -3.65 1.16
N ASN A 74 -18.23 -4.14 -0.08
CA ASN A 74 -17.85 -5.52 -0.38
C ASN A 74 -17.03 -5.59 -1.69
N PRO A 75 -15.79 -5.08 -1.66
CA PRO A 75 -14.90 -5.04 -2.83
C PRO A 75 -14.19 -6.37 -3.10
N ALA A 76 -14.77 -7.50 -2.67
CA ALA A 76 -14.09 -8.80 -2.70
C ALA A 76 -13.63 -9.21 -4.11
N THR A 77 -14.48 -8.96 -5.09
CA THR A 77 -14.20 -9.21 -6.52
C THR A 77 -13.04 -8.35 -7.00
N ASP A 78 -13.07 -7.04 -6.73
CA ASP A 78 -12.05 -6.09 -7.19
C ASP A 78 -10.69 -6.39 -6.57
N ILE A 79 -10.65 -6.70 -5.27
CA ILE A 79 -9.42 -7.10 -4.58
C ILE A 79 -8.85 -8.36 -5.22
N TYR A 80 -9.69 -9.38 -5.45
CA TYR A 80 -9.23 -10.61 -6.07
C TYR A 80 -8.64 -10.40 -7.46
N ILE A 81 -9.29 -9.58 -8.30
CA ILE A 81 -8.78 -9.24 -9.64
C ILE A 81 -7.39 -8.61 -9.52
N GLN A 82 -7.24 -7.59 -8.68
CA GLN A 82 -5.94 -6.93 -8.48
C GLN A 82 -4.87 -7.87 -7.93
N MET A 83 -5.24 -8.86 -7.10
CA MET A 83 -4.31 -9.88 -6.61
C MET A 83 -3.81 -10.80 -7.73
N VAL A 84 -4.73 -11.29 -8.57
CA VAL A 84 -4.39 -12.17 -9.70
C VAL A 84 -3.53 -11.44 -10.74
N GLU A 85 -3.87 -10.19 -11.07
CA GLU A 85 -3.07 -9.33 -11.96
C GLU A 85 -1.63 -9.13 -11.48
N GLN A 86 -1.41 -9.20 -10.16
CA GLN A 86 -0.10 -9.09 -9.52
C GLN A 86 0.55 -10.46 -9.25
N GLY A 87 0.07 -11.51 -9.90
CA GLY A 87 0.68 -12.84 -9.92
C GLY A 87 0.24 -13.76 -8.78
N CYS A 88 -0.88 -13.50 -8.11
CA CYS A 88 -1.47 -14.50 -7.20
C CYS A 88 -2.17 -15.60 -8.01
N PRO A 89 -2.18 -16.86 -7.53
CA PRO A 89 -2.81 -17.97 -8.23
C PRO A 89 -4.33 -17.83 -8.30
N GLU A 90 -4.93 -18.16 -9.44
CA GLU A 90 -6.38 -18.16 -9.56
C GLU A 90 -7.05 -19.21 -8.66
N ARG A 91 -8.24 -18.87 -8.15
CA ARG A 91 -9.10 -19.79 -7.41
C ARG A 91 -9.86 -20.71 -8.37
N GLN A 92 -9.70 -22.02 -8.20
CA GLN A 92 -10.36 -23.04 -9.02
C GLN A 92 -11.90 -23.00 -8.95
N GLU A 93 -12.43 -22.59 -7.81
CA GLU A 93 -13.87 -22.50 -7.53
C GLU A 93 -14.50 -21.17 -8.01
N GLY A 94 -13.76 -20.41 -8.84
CA GLY A 94 -14.18 -19.12 -9.39
C GLY A 94 -13.91 -17.92 -8.47
N THR A 95 -14.24 -16.74 -9.00
CA THR A 95 -14.00 -15.43 -8.37
C THR A 95 -14.78 -15.27 -7.06
N PRO A 96 -14.13 -14.86 -5.95
CA PRO A 96 -14.80 -14.59 -4.69
C PRO A 96 -15.65 -13.32 -4.80
N THR A 97 -16.96 -13.45 -4.60
CA THR A 97 -17.92 -12.33 -4.65
C THR A 97 -18.18 -11.68 -3.29
N THR A 98 -17.63 -12.24 -2.21
CA THR A 98 -17.85 -11.76 -0.84
C THR A 98 -16.55 -11.76 -0.04
N MET A 99 -16.43 -10.83 0.91
CA MET A 99 -15.26 -10.74 1.80
C MET A 99 -14.94 -12.06 2.53
N PRO A 100 -15.92 -12.86 3.01
CA PRO A 100 -15.65 -14.18 3.58
C PRO A 100 -15.02 -15.18 2.59
N LEU A 101 -15.47 -15.18 1.33
CA LEU A 101 -14.86 -16.02 0.28
C LEU A 101 -13.45 -15.57 -0.04
N LEU A 102 -13.23 -14.25 -0.12
CA LEU A 102 -11.89 -13.69 -0.30
C LEU A 102 -10.96 -14.05 0.87
N LYS A 103 -11.46 -14.02 2.10
CA LYS A 103 -10.73 -14.47 3.30
C LYS A 103 -10.39 -15.96 3.22
N ALA A 104 -11.30 -16.80 2.73
CA ALA A 104 -11.02 -18.23 2.54
C ALA A 104 -9.89 -18.43 1.53
N TYR A 105 -9.95 -17.74 0.39
CA TYR A 105 -8.89 -17.72 -0.61
C TYR A 105 -7.54 -17.25 -0.02
N TRP A 106 -7.54 -16.14 0.72
CA TRP A 106 -6.34 -15.62 1.41
C TRP A 106 -5.69 -16.68 2.31
N ARG A 107 -6.48 -17.42 3.08
CA ARG A 107 -5.98 -18.41 4.06
C ARG A 107 -5.57 -19.74 3.45
N LEU A 108 -6.22 -20.17 2.37
CA LEU A 108 -6.04 -21.50 1.80
C LEU A 108 -5.07 -21.47 0.61
N ASN A 109 -5.19 -20.51 -0.29
CA ASN A 109 -4.47 -20.51 -1.56
C ASN A 109 -3.11 -19.82 -1.45
N LEU A 110 -2.96 -18.85 -0.55
CA LEU A 110 -1.75 -18.01 -0.49
C LEU A 110 -0.76 -18.41 0.59
N ARG A 111 -1.13 -19.36 1.47
CA ARG A 111 -0.30 -19.78 2.59
C ARG A 111 0.86 -20.71 2.19
N ASN A 112 0.70 -21.44 1.10
CA ASN A 112 1.65 -22.46 0.65
C ASN A 112 2.51 -22.00 -0.53
N LEU A 113 2.55 -20.70 -0.81
CA LEU A 113 3.39 -20.14 -1.86
C LEU A 113 4.85 -20.08 -1.39
N GLU A 114 5.78 -20.15 -2.34
CA GLU A 114 7.22 -20.05 -2.06
C GLU A 114 7.58 -18.72 -1.38
N LYS A 115 6.94 -17.63 -1.82
CA LYS A 115 7.02 -16.32 -1.18
C LYS A 115 5.79 -16.07 -0.33
N ARG A 116 5.97 -15.49 0.86
CA ARG A 116 4.84 -15.04 1.69
C ARG A 116 4.18 -13.85 1.00
N VAL A 117 2.86 -13.93 0.79
CA VAL A 117 2.11 -12.80 0.22
C VAL A 117 1.86 -11.76 1.30
N ALA A 118 2.11 -10.49 0.98
CA ALA A 118 1.77 -9.35 1.83
C ALA A 118 0.84 -8.40 1.08
N LEU A 119 -0.27 -8.00 1.71
CA LEU A 119 -1.22 -7.05 1.15
C LEU A 119 -1.00 -5.65 1.71
N VAL A 120 -0.97 -4.64 0.85
CA VAL A 120 -0.96 -3.23 1.24
C VAL A 120 -2.11 -2.52 0.55
N PHE A 121 -3.10 -2.10 1.33
CA PHE A 121 -4.26 -1.34 0.87
C PHE A 121 -3.98 0.16 0.95
N TYR A 122 -4.29 0.88 -0.11
CA TYR A 122 -4.18 2.34 -0.17
C TYR A 122 -5.27 2.92 -1.07
N ASN A 123 -5.52 4.22 -0.99
CA ASN A 123 -6.37 4.93 -1.93
C ASN A 123 -5.51 5.91 -2.73
N SER A 124 -5.47 5.74 -4.05
CA SER A 124 -4.89 6.71 -4.98
C SER A 124 -5.67 8.03 -5.04
N LYS A 125 -6.98 7.99 -4.78
CA LYS A 125 -7.86 9.17 -4.74
C LYS A 125 -8.03 9.70 -3.31
N ILE A 126 -7.72 10.98 -3.11
CA ILE A 126 -7.68 11.65 -1.80
C ILE A 126 -9.08 11.81 -1.19
N ASP A 127 -10.13 11.85 -2.00
CA ASP A 127 -11.52 12.02 -1.59
C ASP A 127 -12.23 10.69 -1.24
N ARG A 128 -11.52 9.57 -1.36
CA ARG A 128 -12.04 8.24 -1.07
C ARG A 128 -11.51 7.74 0.27
N GLU A 129 -12.44 7.35 1.14
CA GLU A 129 -12.14 6.65 2.38
C GLU A 129 -12.62 5.21 2.29
N PHE A 130 -11.93 4.31 2.99
CA PHE A 130 -12.38 2.93 3.13
C PHE A 130 -13.66 2.87 3.98
N SER A 131 -14.65 2.12 3.50
CA SER A 131 -15.90 2.01 4.22
C SER A 131 -15.77 1.15 5.49
N GLU A 132 -16.58 1.46 6.50
CA GLU A 132 -16.56 0.74 7.78
C GLU A 132 -16.90 -0.76 7.65
N PRO A 133 -17.88 -1.18 6.81
CA PRO A 133 -18.11 -2.59 6.54
C PRO A 133 -16.88 -3.31 5.99
N PHE A 134 -16.17 -2.68 5.05
CA PHE A 134 -14.94 -3.23 4.48
C PHE A 134 -13.84 -3.34 5.54
N LEU A 135 -13.58 -2.26 6.32
CA LEU A 135 -12.56 -2.27 7.38
C LEU A 135 -12.85 -3.33 8.45
N THR A 136 -14.12 -3.50 8.82
CA THR A 136 -14.56 -4.52 9.76
C THR A 136 -14.32 -5.91 9.19
N ALA A 137 -14.67 -6.15 7.93
CA ALA A 137 -14.42 -7.43 7.27
C ALA A 137 -12.92 -7.73 7.15
N LEU A 138 -12.10 -6.73 6.80
CA LEU A 138 -10.65 -6.84 6.66
C LEU A 138 -9.97 -7.18 7.99
N SER A 139 -10.44 -6.61 9.10
CA SER A 139 -9.94 -6.91 10.46
C SER A 139 -9.98 -8.39 10.82
N ALA A 140 -10.89 -9.14 10.18
CA ALA A 140 -11.04 -10.56 10.41
C ALA A 140 -10.09 -11.43 9.58
N PHE A 141 -9.37 -10.89 8.56
CA PHE A 141 -8.55 -11.70 7.64
C PHE A 141 -7.36 -12.35 8.35
N GLY A 142 -6.66 -11.56 9.17
CA GLY A 142 -5.37 -11.92 9.77
C GLY A 142 -4.24 -12.06 8.73
N GLY A 143 -3.00 -12.21 9.21
CA GLY A 143 -1.81 -12.35 8.36
C GLY A 143 -1.13 -11.02 8.05
N THR A 144 -0.27 -11.01 7.04
CA THR A 144 0.58 -9.86 6.68
C THR A 144 -0.20 -8.87 5.81
N ILE A 145 -1.08 -8.10 6.46
CA ILE A 145 -1.88 -7.06 5.83
C ILE A 145 -1.57 -5.69 6.47
N ALA A 146 -1.35 -4.70 5.62
CA ALA A 146 -1.30 -3.30 6.01
C ALA A 146 -2.32 -2.46 5.24
N ILE A 147 -2.76 -1.38 5.86
CA ILE A 147 -3.70 -0.42 5.29
C ILE A 147 -3.22 1.01 5.56
N ILE A 148 -3.24 1.83 4.51
CA ILE A 148 -2.84 3.23 4.53
C ILE A 148 -4.12 4.06 4.67
N THR A 149 -4.44 4.44 5.91
CA THR A 149 -5.66 5.19 6.25
C THR A 149 -5.52 5.86 7.61
N ASP A 150 -6.27 6.93 7.81
CA ASP A 150 -6.46 7.58 9.10
C ASP A 150 -7.50 6.85 9.97
N ARG A 151 -8.46 6.15 9.34
CA ARG A 151 -9.50 5.38 10.03
C ARG A 151 -8.92 4.25 10.87
N PRO A 152 -9.55 3.90 12.01
CA PRO A 152 -9.15 2.74 12.78
C PRO A 152 -9.47 1.45 12.02
N CYS A 153 -8.56 0.48 12.10
CA CYS A 153 -8.76 -0.87 11.59
C CYS A 153 -7.98 -1.83 12.49
N ASP A 154 -8.71 -2.65 13.25
CA ASP A 154 -8.11 -3.57 14.21
C ASP A 154 -7.47 -4.77 13.51
N ASN A 155 -6.49 -5.39 14.16
CA ASN A 155 -5.80 -6.61 13.69
C ASN A 155 -5.11 -6.50 12.32
N VAL A 156 -5.00 -5.29 11.76
CA VAL A 156 -4.31 -4.97 10.52
C VAL A 156 -3.28 -3.88 10.82
N LYS A 157 -2.13 -3.91 10.14
CA LYS A 157 -1.15 -2.84 10.31
C LYS A 157 -1.68 -1.54 9.69
N ARG A 158 -2.09 -0.59 10.53
CA ARG A 158 -2.39 0.77 10.08
C ARG A 158 -1.11 1.59 9.89
N ILE A 159 -1.04 2.31 8.77
CA ILE A 159 -0.03 3.32 8.46
C ILE A 159 -0.77 4.60 8.05
N TYR A 160 -0.34 5.76 8.56
CA TYR A 160 -1.00 7.03 8.24
C TYR A 160 -0.61 7.50 6.84
N PRO A 161 -1.56 8.00 6.02
CA PRO A 161 -1.26 8.53 4.69
C PRO A 161 -0.22 9.67 4.72
N ASN A 162 -0.27 10.51 5.75
CA ASN A 162 0.63 11.66 5.92
C ASN A 162 1.96 11.30 6.62
N HIS A 163 2.33 10.01 6.70
CA HIS A 163 3.58 9.61 7.32
C HIS A 163 4.77 10.15 6.50
N PRO A 164 5.74 10.85 7.13
CA PRO A 164 6.80 11.57 6.41
C PRO A 164 7.66 10.67 5.53
N ASN A 165 7.82 9.40 5.91
CA ASN A 165 8.52 8.37 5.13
C ASN A 165 7.61 7.14 4.97
N LEU A 166 6.59 7.26 4.13
CA LEU A 166 5.57 6.21 3.98
C LEU A 166 6.16 4.88 3.46
N ILE A 167 7.02 4.94 2.46
CA ILE A 167 7.69 3.76 1.88
C ILE A 167 8.52 3.02 2.94
N ASP A 168 9.36 3.75 3.67
CA ASP A 168 10.18 3.19 4.76
C ASP A 168 9.32 2.58 5.87
N ALA A 169 8.17 3.18 6.21
CA ALA A 169 7.24 2.62 7.18
C ALA A 169 6.66 1.27 6.73
N VAL A 170 6.32 1.14 5.45
CA VAL A 170 5.84 -0.12 4.87
C VAL A 170 6.96 -1.16 4.84
N LEU A 171 8.18 -0.79 4.41
CA LEU A 171 9.33 -1.70 4.38
C LEU A 171 9.71 -2.22 5.76
N LYS A 172 9.78 -1.33 6.77
CA LYS A 172 10.04 -1.72 8.16
C LYS A 172 8.98 -2.67 8.70
N TRP A 173 7.72 -2.44 8.34
CA TRP A 173 6.65 -3.36 8.71
C TRP A 173 6.81 -4.72 8.02
N LEU A 174 7.05 -4.76 6.70
CA LEU A 174 7.26 -6.00 5.96
C LEU A 174 8.43 -6.81 6.53
N ASN A 175 9.55 -6.14 6.81
CA ASN A 175 10.73 -6.78 7.40
C ASN A 175 10.38 -7.48 8.72
N ARG A 176 9.70 -6.77 9.63
CA ARG A 176 9.28 -7.33 10.93
C ARG A 176 8.26 -8.45 10.79
N SER A 177 7.29 -8.30 9.89
CA SER A 177 6.21 -9.27 9.73
C SER A 177 6.60 -10.54 8.96
N ILE A 178 7.75 -10.55 8.28
CA ILE A 178 8.15 -11.68 7.42
C ILE A 178 9.46 -12.29 7.87
N LEU A 179 10.48 -11.48 8.17
CA LEU A 179 11.81 -11.97 8.53
C LEU A 179 11.98 -12.18 10.04
N GLU A 180 11.19 -11.47 10.86
CA GLU A 180 11.23 -11.58 12.33
C GLU A 180 10.04 -12.38 12.90
N ALA A 181 9.19 -12.97 12.03
CA ALA A 181 7.92 -13.61 12.38
C ALA A 181 7.87 -15.13 12.17
#